data_AF-A0A3N1XPS1-F1
#
_entry.id   AF-A0A3N1XPS1-F1
#
_cell.length_a   1.000
_cell.length_b   1.000
_cell.length_c   1.000
_cell.angle_alpha   90.00
_cell.angle_beta   90.00
_cell.angle_gamma   90.00
#
_symmetry.space_group_name_H-M   'P 1'
#
loop_
_entity.id
_entity.type
_entity.pdbx_description
1 polymer ?
#
loop_
_entity_poly.entity_id
_entity_poly.type
_entity_poly.pdbx_seq_one_letter_code
_entity_poly.pdbx_strand_id
1 'polypeptide(L)'
;MIKESAEKLMLLDDIEWGNYAFSRDPLNRKIDSDLRTHMIKNANFCGIEQARKLKNQYGPATVKEYAKKLDLKIKYEDSDGADNYIVFAKFNYPDKVTIYQGNIEKVTNLLEEKDMNEMMEHVDIESMLLAHEMFHYMEEQDEKIYTRTETIELWKIGPLRNKSKLMAIGEIAAMAFARELLGISYSPYVFDAIMLYPHDGGKTQKLVDEILTFKKNRFPQNYHRGQEGE
;
A
#
# COMPACT_ATOMS: atom_id res chain seq x y z
N MET A 1 10.07 16.02 12.86
CA MET A 1 9.70 14.66 13.25
C MET A 1 8.96 13.95 12.11
N ILE A 2 7.72 14.32 11.76
CA ILE A 2 6.98 13.60 10.70
C ILE A 2 7.62 13.70 9.30
N LYS A 3 8.20 14.85 8.93
CA LYS A 3 8.95 15.02 7.67
C LYS A 3 10.12 14.05 7.55
N GLU A 4 10.99 14.02 8.56
CA GLU A 4 12.13 13.08 8.62
C GLU A 4 11.67 11.61 8.63
N SER A 5 10.57 11.30 9.33
CA SER A 5 9.96 9.97 9.28
C SER A 5 9.53 9.60 7.87
N ALA A 6 8.83 10.51 7.16
CA ALA A 6 8.41 10.31 5.78
C ALA A 6 9.60 10.08 4.84
N GLU A 7 10.67 10.89 4.95
CA GLU A 7 11.91 10.70 4.18
C GLU A 7 12.49 9.29 4.38
N LYS A 8 12.55 8.80 5.61
CA LYS A 8 13.04 7.45 5.92
C LYS A 8 12.14 6.35 5.33
N LEU A 9 10.83 6.54 5.38
CA LEU A 9 9.84 5.60 4.85
C LEU A 9 9.86 5.54 3.32
N MET A 10 10.05 6.67 2.63
CA MET A 10 10.15 6.74 1.17
C MET A 10 11.35 5.96 0.61
N LEU A 11 12.38 5.69 1.43
CA LEU A 11 13.56 4.92 1.04
C LEU A 11 13.35 3.40 1.06
N LEU A 12 12.25 2.92 1.63
CA LEU A 12 11.95 1.49 1.70
C LEU A 12 11.57 0.94 0.32
N ASP A 13 12.12 -0.22 -0.03
CA ASP A 13 11.81 -0.94 -1.25
C ASP A 13 10.51 -1.77 -1.14
N ASP A 14 10.09 -2.31 -2.28
CA ASP A 14 8.89 -3.12 -2.42
C ASP A 14 8.91 -4.36 -1.51
N ILE A 15 10.09 -4.93 -1.19
CA ILE A 15 10.21 -6.08 -0.28
C ILE A 15 10.03 -5.63 1.16
N GLU A 16 10.64 -4.51 1.56
CA GLU A 16 10.50 -3.94 2.91
C GLU A 16 9.03 -3.58 3.18
N TRP A 17 8.36 -2.89 2.25
CA TRP A 17 6.93 -2.60 2.35
C TRP A 17 6.04 -3.84 2.29
N GLY A 18 6.36 -4.80 1.43
CA GLY A 18 5.63 -6.05 1.37
C GLY A 18 5.72 -6.85 2.68
N ASN A 19 6.88 -6.85 3.36
CA ASN A 19 7.00 -7.48 4.67
C ASN A 19 6.16 -6.76 5.74
N TYR A 20 6.09 -5.44 5.71
CA TYR A 20 5.18 -4.68 6.55
C TYR A 20 3.72 -5.06 6.28
N ALA A 21 3.29 -5.14 5.02
CA ALA A 21 1.93 -5.57 4.68
C ALA A 21 1.63 -6.98 5.18
N PHE A 22 2.55 -7.93 4.97
CA PHE A 22 2.44 -9.29 5.51
C PHE A 22 2.42 -9.32 7.04
N SER A 23 3.08 -8.40 7.74
CA SER A 23 3.02 -8.34 9.21
C SER A 23 1.61 -8.11 9.76
N ARG A 24 0.72 -7.51 8.95
CA ARG A 24 -0.69 -7.27 9.25
C ARG A 24 -1.59 -8.44 8.84
N ASP A 25 -1.07 -9.42 8.09
CA ASP A 25 -1.85 -10.58 7.65
C ASP A 25 -1.96 -11.64 8.77
N PRO A 26 -3.17 -12.11 9.11
CA PRO A 26 -3.37 -13.15 10.13
C PRO A 26 -2.59 -14.45 9.88
N LEU A 27 -2.27 -14.75 8.61
CA LEU A 27 -1.60 -15.97 8.20
C LEU A 27 -0.09 -15.80 8.00
N ASN A 28 0.50 -14.64 8.30
CA ASN A 28 1.92 -14.34 8.10
C ASN A 28 2.88 -15.43 8.63
N ARG A 29 2.58 -15.97 9.82
CA ARG A 29 3.40 -17.00 10.49
C ARG A 29 3.41 -18.36 9.77
N LYS A 30 2.54 -18.53 8.77
CA LYS A 30 2.42 -19.76 7.96
C LYS A 30 3.21 -19.68 6.65
N ILE A 31 3.87 -18.55 6.38
CA ILE A 31 4.56 -18.26 5.12
C ILE A 31 6.05 -18.16 5.39
N ASP A 32 6.84 -18.98 4.72
CA ASP A 32 8.30 -18.87 4.77
C ASP A 32 8.81 -17.63 4.02
N SER A 33 10.08 -17.28 4.22
CA SER A 33 10.67 -16.05 3.69
C SER A 33 10.74 -16.02 2.16
N ASP A 34 10.95 -17.17 1.52
CA ASP A 34 11.18 -17.25 0.08
C ASP A 34 9.83 -17.16 -0.66
N LEU A 35 8.83 -17.89 -0.17
CA LEU A 35 7.45 -17.79 -0.64
C LEU A 35 6.90 -16.38 -0.43
N ARG A 36 7.12 -15.76 0.74
CA ARG A 36 6.71 -14.38 1.00
C ARG A 36 7.36 -13.42 -0.01
N THR A 37 8.67 -13.51 -0.21
CA THR A 37 9.40 -12.66 -1.16
C THR A 37 8.86 -12.83 -2.59
N HIS A 38 8.55 -14.06 -2.99
CA HIS A 38 7.93 -14.34 -4.29
C HIS A 38 6.55 -13.69 -4.41
N MET A 39 5.70 -13.87 -3.39
CA MET A 39 4.37 -13.29 -3.35
C MET A 39 4.37 -11.77 -3.43
N ILE A 40 5.27 -11.11 -2.68
CA ILE A 40 5.43 -9.65 -2.72
C ILE A 40 5.77 -9.18 -4.14
N LYS A 41 6.73 -9.82 -4.80
CA LYS A 41 7.15 -9.43 -6.16
C LYS A 41 6.01 -9.57 -7.16
N ASN A 42 5.31 -10.70 -7.13
CA ASN A 42 4.19 -10.95 -8.04
C ASN A 42 3.00 -10.02 -7.77
N ALA A 43 2.73 -9.70 -6.50
CA ALA A 43 1.67 -8.74 -6.13
C ALA A 43 1.99 -7.34 -6.69
N ASN A 44 3.22 -6.86 -6.48
CA ASN A 44 3.67 -5.58 -7.05
C ASN A 44 3.56 -5.58 -8.58
N PHE A 45 4.05 -6.63 -9.22
CA PHE A 45 3.96 -6.78 -10.68
C PHE A 45 2.51 -6.78 -11.15
N CYS A 46 1.62 -7.50 -10.47
CA CYS A 46 0.19 -7.52 -10.77
C CYS A 46 -0.41 -6.12 -10.73
N GLY A 47 -0.19 -5.35 -9.65
CA GLY A 47 -0.67 -3.98 -9.53
C GLY A 47 -0.19 -3.06 -10.66
N ILE A 48 1.12 -3.07 -10.93
CA ILE A 48 1.75 -2.29 -12.01
C ILE A 48 1.13 -2.64 -13.37
N GLU A 49 1.00 -3.92 -13.69
CA GLU A 49 0.45 -4.36 -14.97
C GLU A 49 -1.03 -4.00 -15.12
N GLN A 50 -1.82 -4.03 -14.05
CA GLN A 50 -3.21 -3.58 -14.10
C GLN A 50 -3.32 -2.06 -14.36
N ALA A 51 -2.45 -1.25 -13.75
CA ALA A 51 -2.42 0.20 -14.03
C ALA A 51 -2.03 0.48 -15.49
N ARG A 52 -1.05 -0.25 -16.03
CA ARG A 52 -0.65 -0.15 -17.45
C ARG A 52 -1.74 -0.59 -18.40
N LYS A 53 -2.43 -1.69 -18.12
CA LYS A 53 -3.59 -2.16 -18.91
C LYS A 53 -4.68 -1.10 -18.94
N LEU A 54 -5.00 -0.51 -17.78
CA LEU A 54 -6.00 0.56 -17.70
C LEU A 54 -5.62 1.78 -18.55
N LYS A 55 -4.36 2.24 -18.44
CA LYS A 55 -3.80 3.33 -19.26
C LYS A 55 -3.86 2.99 -20.76
N ASN A 56 -3.49 1.77 -21.15
CA ASN A 56 -3.52 1.33 -22.54
C ASN A 56 -4.95 1.24 -23.10
N GLN A 57 -5.90 0.81 -22.28
CA GLN A 57 -7.30 0.65 -22.69
C GLN A 57 -8.01 1.99 -22.88
N TYR A 58 -7.76 2.97 -22.00
CA TYR A 58 -8.54 4.20 -21.95
C TYR A 58 -7.78 5.48 -22.33
N GLY A 59 -6.48 5.36 -22.60
CA GLY A 59 -5.57 6.49 -22.83
C GLY A 59 -5.27 7.28 -21.54
N PRO A 60 -4.40 8.30 -21.61
CA PRO A 60 -4.11 9.18 -20.47
C PRO A 60 -5.38 9.84 -19.94
N ALA A 61 -5.60 9.72 -18.63
CA ALA A 61 -6.72 10.30 -17.90
C ALA A 61 -6.35 10.49 -16.42
N THR A 62 -7.09 11.33 -15.72
CA THR A 62 -7.05 11.44 -14.26
C THR A 62 -7.68 10.22 -13.59
N VAL A 63 -7.38 9.98 -12.31
CA VAL A 63 -7.98 8.86 -11.56
C VAL A 63 -9.50 8.97 -11.51
N LYS A 64 -10.06 10.18 -11.33
CA LYS A 64 -11.51 10.41 -11.35
C LYS A 64 -12.13 10.09 -12.71
N GLU A 65 -11.45 10.40 -13.81
CA GLU A 65 -11.92 10.04 -15.14
C GLU A 65 -11.86 8.53 -15.39
N TYR A 66 -10.82 7.84 -14.93
CA TYR A 66 -10.80 6.37 -14.97
C TYR A 66 -11.93 5.77 -14.14
N ALA A 67 -12.19 6.28 -12.94
CA ALA A 67 -13.31 5.84 -12.11
C ALA A 67 -14.63 5.97 -12.86
N LYS A 68 -14.86 7.11 -13.52
CA LYS A 68 -16.04 7.32 -14.38
C LYS A 68 -16.11 6.33 -15.55
N LYS A 69 -14.99 6.04 -16.21
CA LYS A 69 -14.93 5.06 -17.33
C LYS A 69 -15.18 3.62 -16.89
N LEU A 70 -14.89 3.31 -15.63
CA LEU A 70 -15.16 2.03 -14.97
C LEU A 70 -16.55 1.99 -14.33
N ASP A 71 -17.40 3.00 -14.54
CA ASP A 71 -18.71 3.16 -13.89
C ASP A 71 -18.66 3.10 -12.35
N LEU A 72 -17.52 3.47 -11.74
CA LEU A 72 -17.36 3.57 -10.29
C LEU A 72 -18.11 4.79 -9.75
N LYS A 73 -18.96 4.56 -8.74
CA LYS A 73 -19.71 5.59 -8.02
C LYS A 73 -18.91 6.11 -6.84
N ILE A 74 -18.47 7.36 -6.92
CA ILE A 74 -17.77 8.02 -5.81
C ILE A 74 -18.81 8.68 -4.89
N LYS A 75 -18.76 8.35 -3.60
CA LYS A 75 -19.55 8.98 -2.53
C LYS A 75 -18.59 9.71 -1.59
N TYR A 76 -18.95 10.93 -1.20
CA TYR A 76 -18.22 11.69 -0.20
C TYR A 76 -18.98 11.69 1.13
N GLU A 77 -18.24 11.56 2.24
CA GLU A 77 -18.77 11.67 3.60
C GLU A 77 -17.89 12.60 4.45
N ASP A 78 -18.53 13.49 5.21
CA ASP A 78 -17.85 14.48 6.07
C ASP A 78 -17.41 13.90 7.42
N SER A 79 -17.78 12.66 7.74
CA SER A 79 -17.40 12.02 9.00
C SER A 79 -15.95 11.55 8.99
N ASP A 80 -15.28 11.56 10.15
CA ASP A 80 -13.92 11.00 10.32
C ASP A 80 -13.87 9.45 10.31
N GLY A 81 -15.02 8.77 10.10
CA GLY A 81 -15.16 7.31 10.16
C GLY A 81 -15.87 6.81 11.42
N ALA A 82 -15.72 5.52 11.73
CA ALA A 82 -16.28 4.90 12.94
C ALA A 82 -15.32 5.05 14.14
N ASP A 83 -15.88 5.18 15.35
CA ASP A 83 -15.26 5.62 16.62
C ASP A 83 -13.92 5.00 17.07
N ASN A 84 -13.33 4.03 16.36
CA ASN A 84 -12.06 3.38 16.72
C ASN A 84 -11.06 3.15 15.57
N TYR A 85 -11.38 3.49 14.31
CA TYR A 85 -10.48 3.31 13.17
C TYR A 85 -10.61 4.49 12.19
N ILE A 86 -9.48 5.09 11.81
CA ILE A 86 -9.46 6.17 10.82
C ILE A 86 -9.57 5.51 9.44
N VAL A 87 -10.69 5.76 8.77
CA VAL A 87 -10.95 5.27 7.41
C VAL A 87 -10.89 6.46 6.47
N PHE A 88 -10.17 6.33 5.36
CA PHE A 88 -9.93 7.43 4.43
C PHE A 88 -10.67 7.25 3.12
N ALA A 89 -10.66 6.03 2.62
CA ALA A 89 -11.58 5.57 1.61
C ALA A 89 -11.98 4.13 1.90
N LYS A 90 -13.05 3.68 1.22
CA LYS A 90 -13.49 2.30 1.28
C LYS A 90 -14.22 1.93 0.00
N PHE A 91 -13.83 0.82 -0.61
CA PHE A 91 -14.64 0.15 -1.62
C PHE A 91 -15.85 -0.55 -0.97
N ASN A 92 -17.02 -0.19 -1.46
CA ASN A 92 -18.30 -0.78 -1.14
C ASN A 92 -18.80 -1.51 -2.39
N TYR A 93 -18.72 -2.84 -2.34
CA TYR A 93 -19.29 -3.71 -3.36
C TYR A 93 -20.76 -3.32 -3.66
N PRO A 94 -21.19 -3.32 -4.93
CA PRO A 94 -20.46 -3.79 -6.12
C PRO A 94 -19.62 -2.73 -6.86
N ASP A 95 -19.89 -1.45 -6.67
CA ASP A 95 -19.43 -0.41 -7.62
C ASP A 95 -19.21 0.97 -6.96
N LYS A 96 -19.11 1.05 -5.63
CA LYS A 96 -19.06 2.33 -4.92
C LYS A 96 -17.75 2.49 -4.16
N VAL A 97 -17.17 3.69 -4.19
CA VAL A 97 -16.06 4.08 -3.32
C VAL A 97 -16.55 5.22 -2.43
N THR A 98 -16.46 5.04 -1.12
CA THR A 98 -16.74 6.11 -0.15
C THR A 98 -15.43 6.78 0.23
N ILE A 99 -15.38 8.12 0.18
CA ILE A 99 -14.23 8.95 0.51
C ILE A 99 -14.59 9.83 1.71
N TYR A 100 -13.74 9.81 2.75
CA TYR A 100 -13.95 10.56 3.99
C TYR A 100 -13.17 11.88 3.94
N GLN A 101 -13.86 12.98 3.59
CA GLN A 101 -13.22 14.25 3.21
C GLN A 101 -12.48 14.92 4.37
N GLY A 102 -13.05 14.91 5.58
CA GLY A 102 -12.43 15.54 6.75
C GLY A 102 -11.04 14.98 7.08
N ASN A 103 -10.83 13.70 6.81
CA ASN A 103 -9.53 13.06 6.98
C ASN A 103 -8.52 13.45 5.88
N ILE A 104 -8.98 13.66 4.63
CA ILE A 104 -8.14 14.13 3.53
C ILE A 104 -7.68 15.58 3.77
N GLU A 105 -8.58 16.44 4.23
CA GLU A 105 -8.27 17.85 4.52
C GLU A 105 -7.19 17.96 5.62
N LYS A 106 -7.31 17.17 6.70
CA LYS A 106 -6.30 17.13 7.77
C LYS A 106 -4.91 16.77 7.24
N VAL A 107 -4.83 15.81 6.32
CA VAL A 107 -3.55 15.38 5.73
C VAL A 107 -3.01 16.44 4.77
N THR A 108 -3.87 17.03 3.95
CA THR A 108 -3.49 18.09 3.01
C THR A 108 -2.93 19.30 3.76
N ASN A 109 -3.61 19.74 4.82
CA ASN A 109 -3.14 20.83 5.69
C ASN A 109 -1.83 20.46 6.37
N LEU A 110 -1.66 19.21 6.85
CA LEU A 110 -0.40 18.76 7.42
C LEU A 110 0.77 18.88 6.43
N LEU A 111 0.56 18.47 5.17
CA LEU A 111 1.61 18.53 4.15
C LEU A 111 2.01 19.97 3.82
N GLU A 112 1.07 20.90 3.84
CA GLU A 112 1.33 22.33 3.67
C GLU A 112 2.06 22.92 4.89
N GLU A 113 1.52 22.72 6.10
CA GLU A 113 2.09 23.24 7.36
C GLU A 113 3.52 22.74 7.63
N LYS A 114 3.86 21.53 7.16
CA LYS A 114 5.17 20.92 7.34
C LYS A 114 6.08 21.09 6.13
N ASP A 115 5.65 21.81 5.10
CA ASP A 115 6.40 22.05 3.87
C ASP A 115 6.90 20.73 3.26
N MET A 116 5.96 19.79 3.09
CA MET A 116 6.20 18.42 2.58
C MET A 116 5.67 18.22 1.16
N ASN A 117 4.92 19.17 0.59
CA ASN A 117 4.29 19.01 -0.72
C ASN A 117 5.27 18.66 -1.84
N GLU A 118 6.39 19.38 -1.96
CA GLU A 118 7.41 19.10 -2.98
C GLU A 118 8.04 17.70 -2.79
N MET A 119 8.39 17.37 -1.54
CA MET A 119 8.95 16.07 -1.17
C MET A 119 7.99 14.91 -1.49
N MET A 120 6.68 15.14 -1.32
CA MET A 120 5.63 14.17 -1.61
C MET A 120 5.15 14.24 -3.07
N GLU A 121 5.90 14.90 -3.95
CA GLU A 121 5.62 15.02 -5.39
C GLU A 121 4.25 15.64 -5.70
N HIS A 122 3.76 16.53 -4.82
CA HIS A 122 2.45 17.16 -4.92
C HIS A 122 1.30 16.16 -5.15
N VAL A 123 1.41 14.96 -4.56
CA VAL A 123 0.40 13.91 -4.72
C VAL A 123 -0.96 14.37 -4.23
N ASP A 124 -1.98 14.14 -5.06
CA ASP A 124 -3.37 14.33 -4.66
C ASP A 124 -3.84 13.14 -3.81
N ILE A 125 -4.06 13.40 -2.52
CA ILE A 125 -4.41 12.37 -1.53
C ILE A 125 -5.71 11.65 -1.91
N GLU A 126 -6.69 12.39 -2.44
CA GLU A 126 -7.95 11.81 -2.89
C GLU A 126 -7.72 10.84 -4.07
N SER A 127 -6.95 11.26 -5.08
CA SER A 127 -6.62 10.39 -6.22
C SER A 127 -5.81 9.16 -5.81
N MET A 128 -4.94 9.27 -4.81
CA MET A 128 -4.18 8.13 -4.27
C MET A 128 -5.09 7.10 -3.61
N LEU A 129 -5.99 7.55 -2.73
CA LEU A 129 -6.99 6.68 -2.10
C LEU A 129 -7.94 6.07 -3.13
N LEU A 130 -8.43 6.88 -4.08
CA LEU A 130 -9.33 6.40 -5.13
C LEU A 130 -8.64 5.38 -6.05
N ALA A 131 -7.36 5.57 -6.38
CA ALA A 131 -6.60 4.61 -7.18
C ALA A 131 -6.43 3.27 -6.44
N HIS A 132 -6.15 3.32 -5.14
CA HIS A 132 -6.09 2.13 -4.30
C HIS A 132 -7.42 1.35 -4.33
N GLU A 133 -8.55 2.02 -4.06
CA GLU A 133 -9.87 1.37 -4.06
C GLU A 133 -10.30 0.91 -5.46
N MET A 134 -9.89 1.63 -6.51
CA MET A 134 -10.12 1.24 -7.91
C MET A 134 -9.45 -0.09 -8.24
N PHE A 135 -8.26 -0.38 -7.69
CA PHE A 135 -7.65 -1.69 -7.85
C PHE A 135 -8.53 -2.79 -7.26
N HIS A 136 -9.07 -2.61 -6.04
CA HIS A 136 -9.94 -3.61 -5.41
C HIS A 136 -11.25 -3.82 -6.18
N TYR A 137 -11.78 -2.77 -6.80
CA TYR A 137 -12.89 -2.92 -7.74
C TYR A 137 -12.49 -3.82 -8.93
N MET A 138 -11.36 -3.53 -9.59
CA MET A 138 -10.87 -4.32 -10.72
C MET A 138 -10.55 -5.76 -10.33
N GLU A 139 -9.98 -5.95 -9.14
CA GLU A 139 -9.70 -7.25 -8.54
C GLU A 139 -10.99 -8.07 -8.42
N GLU A 140 -12.08 -7.49 -7.89
CA GLU A 140 -13.36 -8.20 -7.79
C GLU A 140 -13.98 -8.55 -9.15
N GLN A 141 -13.68 -7.80 -10.23
CA GLN A 141 -14.18 -8.11 -11.57
C GLN A 141 -13.41 -9.24 -12.28
N ASP A 142 -12.14 -9.51 -11.91
CA ASP A 142 -11.28 -10.47 -12.59
C ASP A 142 -10.94 -11.67 -11.68
N GLU A 143 -11.67 -12.78 -11.82
CA GLU A 143 -11.40 -14.01 -11.06
C GLU A 143 -10.01 -14.62 -11.31
N LYS A 144 -9.34 -14.25 -12.41
CA LYS A 144 -8.03 -14.77 -12.80
C LYS A 144 -6.88 -13.89 -12.37
N ILE A 145 -7.15 -12.73 -11.76
CA ILE A 145 -6.11 -11.84 -11.25
C ILE A 145 -5.27 -12.57 -10.21
N TYR A 146 -3.95 -12.37 -10.27
CA TYR A 146 -2.99 -13.06 -9.42
C TYR A 146 -3.39 -13.03 -7.94
N THR A 147 -3.80 -11.85 -7.46
CA THR A 147 -4.16 -11.61 -6.06
C THR A 147 -5.36 -12.42 -5.56
N ARG A 148 -6.24 -12.88 -6.47
CA ARG A 148 -7.37 -13.77 -6.15
C ARG A 148 -7.03 -15.24 -6.30
N THR A 149 -6.13 -15.57 -7.22
CA THR A 149 -5.73 -16.96 -7.52
C THR A 149 -4.67 -17.49 -6.57
N GLU A 150 -3.83 -16.60 -6.03
CA GLU A 150 -2.76 -16.97 -5.11
C GLU A 150 -3.34 -17.38 -3.76
N THR A 151 -2.95 -18.58 -3.31
CA THR A 151 -3.45 -19.16 -2.06
C THR A 151 -2.36 -19.98 -1.39
N ILE A 152 -2.36 -20.03 -0.07
CA ILE A 152 -1.49 -20.92 0.70
C ILE A 152 -2.26 -22.16 1.16
N GLU A 153 -1.59 -23.31 1.15
CA GLU A 153 -2.13 -24.55 1.71
C GLU A 153 -1.85 -24.57 3.22
N LEU A 154 -2.90 -24.50 4.05
CA LEU A 154 -2.77 -24.46 5.50
C LEU A 154 -2.56 -25.85 6.10
N TRP A 155 -3.19 -26.86 5.52
CA TRP A 155 -3.06 -28.25 5.90
C TRP A 155 -3.58 -29.18 4.80
N LYS A 156 -3.17 -30.44 4.89
CA LYS A 156 -3.59 -31.52 4.00
C LYS A 156 -3.90 -32.78 4.80
N ILE A 157 -5.08 -33.35 4.59
CA ILE A 157 -5.48 -34.65 5.14
C ILE A 157 -5.98 -35.51 3.98
N GLY A 158 -5.17 -36.47 3.54
CA GLY A 158 -5.47 -37.31 2.37
C GLY A 158 -5.66 -36.46 1.09
N PRO A 159 -6.78 -36.61 0.34
CA PRO A 159 -7.06 -35.79 -0.84
C PRO A 159 -7.56 -34.38 -0.51
N LEU A 160 -7.93 -34.11 0.75
CA LEU A 160 -8.45 -32.80 1.16
C LEU A 160 -7.30 -31.85 1.43
N ARG A 161 -7.39 -30.65 0.84
CA ARG A 161 -6.45 -29.54 1.01
C ARG A 161 -7.23 -28.33 1.45
N ASN A 162 -6.79 -27.68 2.52
CA ASN A 162 -7.33 -26.39 2.92
C ASN A 162 -6.46 -25.28 2.35
N LYS A 163 -7.06 -24.45 1.49
CA LYS A 163 -6.41 -23.29 0.89
C LYS A 163 -7.03 -22.02 1.46
N SER A 164 -6.20 -21.03 1.74
CA SER A 164 -6.65 -19.71 2.19
C SER A 164 -6.02 -18.61 1.35
N LYS A 165 -6.80 -17.55 1.12
CA LYS A 165 -6.33 -16.30 0.50
C LYS A 165 -5.54 -15.49 1.51
N LEU A 166 -4.70 -14.60 1.01
CA LEU A 166 -3.88 -13.67 1.79
C LEU A 166 -4.31 -12.25 1.49
N MET A 167 -4.73 -11.51 2.51
CA MET A 167 -5.19 -10.13 2.33
C MET A 167 -4.03 -9.24 1.91
N ALA A 168 -2.84 -9.47 2.47
CA ALA A 168 -1.65 -8.67 2.15
C ALA A 168 -1.31 -8.66 0.66
N ILE A 169 -1.62 -9.72 -0.09
CA ILE A 169 -1.34 -9.77 -1.53
C ILE A 169 -2.17 -8.75 -2.31
N GLY A 170 -3.46 -8.60 -1.97
CA GLY A 170 -4.34 -7.60 -2.56
C GLY A 170 -3.87 -6.19 -2.23
N GLU A 171 -3.56 -5.92 -0.96
CA GLU A 171 -3.05 -4.62 -0.49
C GLU A 171 -1.76 -4.20 -1.21
N ILE A 172 -0.78 -5.12 -1.32
CA ILE A 172 0.49 -4.84 -2.00
C ILE A 172 0.24 -4.46 -3.46
N ALA A 173 -0.66 -5.19 -4.14
CA ALA A 173 -0.99 -4.90 -5.52
C ALA A 173 -1.76 -3.58 -5.68
N ALA A 174 -2.67 -3.25 -4.76
CA ALA A 174 -3.39 -1.98 -4.75
C ALA A 174 -2.44 -0.78 -4.59
N MET A 175 -1.47 -0.87 -3.67
CA MET A 175 -0.45 0.18 -3.50
C MET A 175 0.46 0.30 -4.73
N ALA A 176 0.88 -0.82 -5.32
CA ALA A 176 1.69 -0.81 -6.54
C ALA A 176 0.92 -0.23 -7.75
N PHE A 177 -0.37 -0.56 -7.85
CA PHE A 177 -1.27 0.02 -8.85
C PHE A 177 -1.40 1.53 -8.68
N ALA A 178 -1.68 2.02 -7.47
CA ALA A 178 -1.82 3.44 -7.20
C ALA A 178 -0.52 4.21 -7.50
N ARG A 179 0.64 3.65 -7.12
CA ARG A 179 1.97 4.18 -7.46
C ARG A 179 2.14 4.36 -8.97
N GLU A 180 1.93 3.28 -9.73
CA GLU A 180 2.10 3.27 -11.19
C GLU A 180 1.08 4.18 -11.89
N LEU A 181 -0.16 4.23 -11.40
CA LEU A 181 -1.22 5.04 -11.99
C LEU A 181 -0.92 6.52 -11.85
N LEU A 182 -0.53 6.95 -10.65
CA LEU A 182 -0.20 8.34 -10.31
C LEU A 182 1.20 8.78 -10.78
N GLY A 183 2.12 7.83 -11.00
CA GLY A 183 3.48 8.12 -11.42
C GLY A 183 4.37 8.70 -10.32
N ILE A 184 4.09 8.38 -9.06
CA ILE A 184 4.92 8.81 -7.91
C ILE A 184 6.10 7.87 -7.69
N SER A 185 7.23 8.37 -7.18
CA SER A 185 8.48 7.60 -7.07
C SER A 185 8.60 6.70 -5.83
N TYR A 186 7.69 6.85 -4.87
CA TYR A 186 7.68 6.12 -3.60
C TYR A 186 6.42 5.26 -3.46
N SER A 187 6.45 4.32 -2.51
CA SER A 187 5.30 3.46 -2.21
C SER A 187 4.19 4.24 -1.48
N PRO A 188 2.92 4.16 -1.89
CA PRO A 188 1.81 4.78 -1.18
C PRO A 188 1.65 4.31 0.27
N TYR A 189 2.24 3.17 0.68
CA TYR A 189 2.29 2.75 2.09
C TYR A 189 2.91 3.80 3.05
N VAL A 190 3.69 4.75 2.54
CA VAL A 190 4.15 5.91 3.34
C VAL A 190 2.97 6.63 4.01
N PHE A 191 1.82 6.65 3.35
CA PHE A 191 0.61 7.29 3.84
C PHE A 191 -0.08 6.55 5.00
N ASP A 192 0.18 5.26 5.22
CA ASP A 192 -0.29 4.55 6.43
C ASP A 192 0.18 5.26 7.72
N ALA A 193 1.38 5.82 7.69
CA ALA A 193 1.96 6.55 8.81
C ALA A 193 1.61 8.06 8.76
N ILE A 194 1.79 8.70 7.60
CA ILE A 194 1.55 10.16 7.48
C ILE A 194 0.11 10.51 7.83
N MET A 195 -0.84 9.72 7.37
CA MET A 195 -2.26 10.02 7.53
C MET A 195 -2.75 9.80 8.97
N LEU A 196 -2.03 9.03 9.78
CA LEU A 196 -2.29 8.87 11.21
C LEU A 196 -1.84 10.09 12.04
N TYR A 197 -0.87 10.86 11.54
CA TYR A 197 -0.21 11.93 12.30
C TYR A 197 -1.16 13.03 12.81
N PRO A 198 -2.12 13.55 12.01
CA PRO A 198 -3.06 14.57 12.47
C PRO A 198 -3.96 14.10 13.61
N HIS A 199 -4.10 12.78 13.80
CA HIS A 199 -5.02 12.18 14.77
C HIS A 199 -4.30 11.74 16.05
N ASP A 200 -3.10 11.17 15.92
CA ASP A 200 -2.32 10.70 17.06
C ASP A 200 -0.82 10.61 16.71
N GLY A 201 -0.07 11.67 17.03
CA GLY A 201 1.37 11.71 16.79
C GLY A 201 2.16 10.65 17.56
N GLY A 202 1.67 10.22 18.73
CA GLY A 202 2.32 9.18 19.54
C GLY A 202 2.16 7.79 18.94
N LYS A 203 0.96 7.43 18.46
CA LYS A 203 0.74 6.20 17.69
C LYS A 203 1.47 6.24 16.36
N THR A 204 1.53 7.40 15.72
CA THR A 204 2.28 7.58 14.47
C THR A 204 3.75 7.23 14.64
N GLN A 205 4.42 7.75 15.67
CA GLN A 205 5.84 7.44 15.88
C GLN A 205 6.06 5.94 16.13
N LYS A 206 5.18 5.30 16.92
CA LYS A 206 5.25 3.84 17.15
C LYS A 206 5.11 3.05 15.85
N LEU A 207 4.18 3.46 14.99
CA LEU A 207 3.97 2.83 13.68
C LEU A 207 5.18 3.04 12.76
N VAL A 208 5.75 4.25 12.71
CA VAL A 208 6.98 4.53 11.96
C VAL A 208 8.12 3.65 12.43
N ASP A 209 8.35 3.57 13.75
CA ASP A 209 9.43 2.77 14.32
C ASP A 209 9.24 1.29 13.99
N GLU A 210 8.01 0.77 14.07
CA GLU A 210 7.64 -0.58 13.66
C GLU A 210 7.94 -0.83 12.17
N ILE A 211 7.50 0.05 11.28
CA ILE A 211 7.74 -0.08 9.83
C ILE A 211 9.24 -0.10 9.52
N LEU A 212 10.00 0.78 10.16
CA LEU A 212 11.44 0.88 9.95
C LEU A 212 12.21 -0.36 10.43
N THR A 213 11.62 -1.24 11.26
CA THR A 213 12.24 -2.53 11.59
C THR A 213 12.33 -3.49 10.40
N PHE A 214 11.49 -3.30 9.37
CA PHE A 214 11.54 -4.10 8.14
C PHE A 214 12.62 -3.63 7.17
N LYS A 215 13.28 -2.50 7.46
CA LYS A 215 14.39 -1.99 6.67
C LYS A 215 15.57 -2.98 6.71
N LYS A 216 16.00 -3.45 5.56
CA LYS A 216 17.28 -4.14 5.41
C LYS A 216 18.38 -3.12 5.66
N ASN A 217 19.40 -3.51 6.43
CA ASN A 217 20.61 -2.70 6.58
C ASN A 217 21.26 -2.49 5.20
N ARG A 218 20.94 -1.38 4.52
CA ARG A 218 21.52 -1.01 3.22
C ARG A 218 22.97 -0.49 3.31
N PHE A 219 23.64 -0.71 4.44
CA PHE A 219 25.06 -0.42 4.62
C PHE A 219 25.79 -1.73 4.93
N PRO A 220 26.65 -2.24 4.04
CA PRO A 220 27.59 -3.29 4.44
C PRO A 220 28.50 -2.72 5.54
N GLN A 221 28.60 -3.45 6.65
CA GLN A 221 29.67 -3.22 7.59
C GLN A 221 30.99 -3.44 6.86
N ASN A 222 31.85 -2.42 6.81
CA ASN A 222 33.22 -2.59 6.39
C ASN A 222 33.91 -3.54 7.36
N TYR A 223 33.94 -4.82 6.97
CA TYR A 223 34.88 -5.81 7.45
C TYR A 223 36.26 -5.46 6.85
N HIS A 224 37.04 -4.67 7.57
CA HIS A 224 38.51 -4.76 7.48
C HIS A 224 39.07 -4.98 8.88
N ARG A 225 39.11 -6.26 9.25
CA ARG A 225 40.02 -6.79 10.27
C ARG A 225 40.73 -7.99 9.64
N GLY A 226 42.03 -7.89 9.50
CA GLY A 226 42.92 -8.89 8.89
C GLY A 226 44.09 -8.16 8.23
N GLN A 227 45.16 -7.85 8.97
CA GLN A 227 46.34 -8.69 9.20
C GLN A 227 47.47 -8.34 8.21
N GLU A 228 48.42 -7.54 8.68
CA GLU A 228 49.86 -7.67 8.41
C GLU A 228 50.50 -7.21 9.75
N GLY A 229 51.28 -8.00 10.51
CA GLY A 229 51.97 -9.22 10.18
C GLY A 229 53.41 -8.96 9.75
N GLU A 230 54.19 -8.22 10.55
CA GLU A 230 55.64 -8.40 10.74
C GLU A 230 55.99 -8.13 12.21
#